data_AF-A0A2H0TY19-F1
#
_entry.id   AF-A0A2H0TY19-F1
#
_cell.length_a   1.000
_cell.length_b   1.000
_cell.length_c   1.000
_cell.angle_alpha   90.00
_cell.angle_beta   90.00
_cell.angle_gamma   90.00
#
_symmetry.space_group_name_H-M   'P 1'
#
loop_
_entity.id
_entity.type
_entity.pdbx_description
1 polymer ?
#
loop_
_entity_poly.entity_id
_entity_poly.type
_entity_poly.pdbx_seq_one_letter_code
_entity_poly.pdbx_strand_id
1 'polypeptide(L)'
;MIFENWKEVVEKMLSWLQKNKDILLDKDRFRSEFAFFLERLVEMFLKNGKNFSEIKKELDIFFENRSTFLDEMSSGSASIKEGKRQPSFSESLDATLERFVVLEEVQEIFSSVVQGIVVGGSFSYGPFYNVRKEQGNNPSSDIDSIMVINDDDLADEGKWQKFMETNLFNEEQKTKFLERIKTFLKLKEHGDVDILSQKFVVKRDSDNFDVSIHFVSPQVFGKIVLEGFDPQNIGSDSIGVLRDYREKPFSYTHSKQKNFDGEVYDFEVTNTPLEGNQGCVTELSSYIVKEGKYYPGIYQNVILPRCNVFYDKDGHVFDQVTNFNNVINKMSNGKGILPAHARSGVFPVTLEDNLLSYD
;
A
#
# COMPACT_ATOMS: atom_id res chain seq x y z
N MET A 1 -10.30 -25.82 5.97
CA MET A 1 -10.59 -26.10 7.40
C MET A 1 -10.41 -24.88 8.30
N ILE A 2 -9.44 -23.98 8.02
CA ILE A 2 -9.15 -22.79 8.84
C ILE A 2 -10.34 -21.80 8.97
N PHE A 3 -11.21 -21.68 7.95
CA PHE A 3 -12.28 -20.67 7.96
C PHE A 3 -13.32 -20.88 9.05
N GLU A 4 -13.74 -22.12 9.30
CA GLU A 4 -14.80 -22.40 10.28
C GLU A 4 -14.24 -22.41 11.71
N ASN A 5 -12.94 -22.69 11.87
CA ASN A 5 -12.28 -22.86 13.15
C ASN A 5 -11.28 -21.74 13.48
N TRP A 6 -11.29 -20.61 12.75
CA TRP A 6 -10.29 -19.54 12.95
C TRP A 6 -10.26 -19.03 14.39
N LYS A 7 -11.43 -19.00 15.05
CA LYS A 7 -11.58 -18.61 16.45
C LYS A 7 -10.80 -19.55 17.37
N GLU A 8 -10.91 -20.85 17.14
CA GLU A 8 -10.19 -21.89 17.88
C GLU A 8 -8.68 -21.83 17.59
N VAL A 9 -8.29 -21.59 16.34
CA VAL A 9 -6.89 -21.40 15.95
C VAL A 9 -6.28 -20.21 16.69
N VAL A 10 -6.97 -19.07 16.71
CA VAL A 10 -6.53 -17.91 17.50
C VAL A 10 -6.47 -18.28 18.98
N GLU A 11 -7.49 -18.92 19.55
CA GLU A 11 -7.46 -19.35 20.96
C GLU A 11 -6.28 -20.26 21.29
N LYS A 12 -5.91 -21.18 20.38
CA LYS A 12 -4.74 -22.04 20.51
C LYS A 12 -3.44 -21.23 20.48
N MET A 13 -3.31 -20.29 19.53
CA MET A 13 -2.16 -19.37 19.46
C MET A 13 -2.05 -18.53 20.74
N LEU A 14 -3.17 -17.98 21.21
CA LEU A 14 -3.25 -17.19 22.45
C LEU A 14 -2.87 -18.02 23.67
N SER A 15 -3.39 -19.24 23.78
CA SER A 15 -3.08 -20.15 24.89
C SER A 15 -1.61 -20.58 24.89
N TRP A 16 -1.03 -20.79 23.71
CA TRP A 16 0.38 -21.09 23.57
C TRP A 16 1.26 -19.93 24.05
N LEU A 17 0.93 -18.69 23.66
CA LEU A 17 1.66 -17.50 24.13
C LEU A 17 1.64 -17.38 25.64
N GLN A 18 0.46 -17.52 26.24
CA GLN A 18 0.30 -17.34 27.68
C GLN A 18 1.15 -18.33 28.48
N LYS A 19 1.32 -19.56 27.95
CA LYS A 19 2.16 -20.61 28.54
C LYS A 19 3.65 -20.37 28.33
N ASN A 20 4.05 -19.60 27.31
CA ASN A 20 5.44 -19.41 26.91
C ASN A 20 5.94 -17.96 27.13
N LYS A 21 5.26 -17.16 27.96
CA LYS A 21 5.56 -15.73 28.18
C LYS A 21 7.02 -15.45 28.54
N ASP A 22 7.63 -16.33 29.35
CA ASP A 22 9.00 -16.19 29.83
C ASP A 22 10.06 -16.59 28.77
N ILE A 23 9.65 -17.29 27.71
CA ILE A 23 10.50 -17.77 26.60
C ILE A 23 10.43 -16.81 25.40
N LEU A 24 9.51 -15.83 25.41
CA LEU A 24 9.36 -14.80 24.37
C LEU A 24 10.48 -13.76 24.41
N LEU A 25 11.72 -14.20 24.17
CA LEU A 25 12.85 -13.33 23.83
C LEU A 25 12.62 -12.58 22.50
N ASP A 26 11.63 -12.99 21.70
CA ASP A 26 11.30 -12.38 20.41
C ASP A 26 9.80 -12.07 20.26
N LYS A 27 9.31 -11.12 21.08
CA LYS A 27 7.95 -10.55 20.94
C LYS A 27 7.68 -10.03 19.52
N ASP A 28 8.71 -9.54 18.83
CA ASP A 28 8.61 -8.99 17.48
C ASP A 28 8.27 -10.07 16.45
N ARG A 29 8.93 -11.22 16.52
CA ARG A 29 8.62 -12.39 15.68
C ARG A 29 7.19 -12.85 15.87
N PHE A 30 6.74 -13.04 17.12
CA PHE A 30 5.37 -13.48 17.38
C PHE A 30 4.34 -12.49 16.81
N ARG A 31 4.54 -11.18 17.04
CA ARG A 31 3.67 -10.14 16.46
C ARG A 31 3.61 -10.24 14.94
N SER A 32 4.74 -10.53 14.30
CA SER A 32 4.82 -10.70 12.85
C SER A 32 4.05 -11.95 12.38
N GLU A 33 4.20 -13.08 13.07
CA GLU A 33 3.47 -14.33 12.80
C GLU A 33 1.96 -14.15 12.94
N PHE A 34 1.51 -13.48 14.00
CA PHE A 34 0.09 -13.23 14.23
C PHE A 34 -0.50 -12.22 13.23
N ALA A 35 0.25 -11.17 12.87
CA ALA A 35 -0.14 -10.25 11.80
C ALA A 35 -0.33 -11.02 10.47
N PHE A 36 0.55 -11.96 10.15
CA PHE A 36 0.37 -12.80 8.95
C PHE A 36 -0.86 -13.68 9.01
N PHE A 37 -1.12 -14.32 10.16
CA PHE A 37 -2.35 -15.09 10.35
C PHE A 37 -3.60 -14.23 10.08
N LEU A 38 -3.65 -12.99 10.60
CA LEU A 38 -4.79 -12.10 10.40
C LEU A 38 -4.98 -11.70 8.94
N GLU A 39 -3.91 -11.48 8.19
CA GLU A 39 -4.00 -11.23 6.75
C GLU A 39 -4.63 -12.40 6.02
N ARG A 40 -4.17 -13.63 6.30
CA ARG A 40 -4.75 -14.84 5.71
C ARG A 40 -6.21 -15.02 6.11
N LEU A 41 -6.55 -14.72 7.36
CA LEU A 41 -7.93 -14.76 7.82
C LEU A 41 -8.81 -13.76 7.05
N VAL A 42 -8.35 -12.53 6.83
CA VAL A 42 -9.05 -11.52 6.03
C VAL A 42 -9.21 -11.99 4.59
N GLU A 43 -8.15 -12.47 3.94
CA GLU A 43 -8.23 -13.05 2.58
C GLU A 43 -9.26 -14.18 2.50
N MET A 44 -9.35 -15.02 3.53
CA MET A 44 -10.33 -16.09 3.61
C MET A 44 -11.75 -15.56 3.79
N PHE A 45 -11.97 -14.57 4.64
CA PHE A 45 -13.28 -13.92 4.75
C PHE A 45 -13.76 -13.31 3.44
N LEU A 46 -12.88 -12.60 2.73
CA LEU A 46 -13.18 -12.03 1.41
C LEU A 46 -13.54 -13.13 0.40
N LYS A 47 -12.77 -14.23 0.36
CA LYS A 47 -13.08 -15.40 -0.51
C LYS A 47 -14.42 -16.07 -0.19
N ASN A 48 -14.92 -15.92 1.03
CA ASN A 48 -16.22 -16.42 1.46
C ASN A 48 -17.34 -15.37 1.33
N GLY A 49 -17.09 -14.28 0.59
CA GLY A 49 -18.09 -13.28 0.24
C GLY A 49 -18.38 -12.26 1.34
N LYS A 50 -17.60 -12.22 2.43
CA LYS A 50 -17.70 -11.12 3.40
C LYS A 50 -17.02 -9.87 2.89
N ASN A 51 -17.52 -8.72 3.31
CA ASN A 51 -16.85 -7.45 3.07
C ASN A 51 -16.03 -6.97 4.29
N PHE A 52 -15.26 -5.89 4.13
CA PHE A 52 -14.36 -5.42 5.19
C PHE A 52 -15.11 -4.90 6.42
N SER A 53 -16.27 -4.26 6.21
CA SER A 53 -17.14 -3.82 7.29
C SER A 53 -17.64 -4.99 8.16
N GLU A 54 -18.04 -6.10 7.55
CA GLU A 54 -18.44 -7.33 8.25
C GLU A 54 -17.26 -8.00 8.96
N ILE A 55 -16.08 -8.05 8.31
CA ILE A 55 -14.85 -8.59 8.90
C ILE A 55 -14.45 -7.79 10.13
N LYS A 56 -14.42 -6.46 10.03
CA LYS A 56 -14.11 -5.56 11.15
C LYS A 56 -15.04 -5.86 12.32
N LYS A 57 -16.36 -5.89 12.08
CA LYS A 57 -17.35 -6.18 13.11
C LYS A 57 -17.12 -7.53 13.79
N GLU A 58 -16.81 -8.58 13.03
CA GLU A 58 -16.57 -9.90 13.60
C GLU A 58 -15.28 -9.95 14.44
N LEU A 59 -14.21 -9.33 13.97
CA LEU A 59 -12.94 -9.27 14.69
C LEU A 59 -13.06 -8.39 15.94
N ASP A 60 -13.75 -7.25 15.87
CA ASP A 60 -14.00 -6.37 17.01
C ASP A 60 -14.73 -7.14 18.12
N ILE A 61 -15.85 -7.81 17.79
CA ILE A 61 -16.61 -8.63 18.76
C ILE A 61 -15.71 -9.70 19.38
N PHE A 62 -14.84 -10.32 18.59
CA PHE A 62 -13.97 -11.39 19.06
C PHE A 62 -12.87 -10.89 20.00
N PHE A 63 -12.27 -9.74 19.70
CA PHE A 63 -11.15 -9.18 20.46
C PHE A 63 -11.59 -8.34 21.66
N GLU A 64 -12.75 -7.67 21.63
CA GLU A 64 -13.34 -6.97 22.78
C GLU A 64 -13.50 -7.90 23.99
N ASN A 65 -13.91 -9.14 23.74
CA ASN A 65 -14.08 -10.16 24.79
C ASN A 65 -12.76 -10.68 25.38
N ARG A 66 -11.60 -10.18 24.91
CA ARG A 66 -10.26 -10.66 25.28
C ARG A 66 -9.27 -9.52 25.57
N SER A 67 -9.78 -8.42 26.12
CA SER A 67 -9.04 -7.19 26.47
C SER A 67 -7.69 -7.43 27.17
N THR A 68 -7.62 -8.38 28.10
CA THR A 68 -6.39 -8.71 28.84
C THR A 68 -5.22 -9.16 27.96
N PHE A 69 -5.47 -9.79 26.81
CA PHE A 69 -4.42 -10.17 25.87
C PHE A 69 -3.91 -8.98 25.05
N LEU A 70 -4.82 -8.12 24.58
CA LEU A 70 -4.46 -6.90 23.86
C LEU A 70 -3.56 -6.03 24.73
N ASP A 71 -3.84 -5.94 26.03
CA ASP A 71 -3.03 -5.19 26.98
C ASP A 71 -1.60 -5.75 27.08
N GLU A 72 -1.44 -7.07 27.12
CA GLU A 72 -0.13 -7.73 27.19
C GLU A 72 0.69 -7.54 25.91
N MET A 73 0.06 -7.65 24.73
CA MET A 73 0.69 -7.38 23.43
C MET A 73 0.94 -5.88 23.18
N SER A 74 0.24 -5.01 23.89
CA SER A 74 0.41 -3.55 23.83
C SER A 74 1.49 -3.04 24.78
N SER A 75 1.85 -3.84 25.80
CA SER A 75 2.92 -3.54 26.75
C SER A 75 4.31 -3.84 26.17
N GLY A 76 4.76 -2.97 25.28
CA GLY A 76 6.12 -2.96 24.76
C GLY A 76 6.47 -1.58 24.21
N SER A 77 7.61 -1.03 24.63
CA SER A 77 8.12 0.22 24.06
C SER A 77 8.22 0.08 22.54
N ALA A 78 7.56 0.98 21.80
CA ALA A 78 7.63 1.03 20.35
C ALA A 78 9.10 1.08 19.91
N SER A 79 9.60 0.00 19.33
CA SER A 79 10.90 0.03 18.67
C SER A 79 10.83 1.06 17.53
N ILE A 80 11.95 1.74 17.26
CA ILE A 80 12.07 2.61 16.10
C ILE A 80 12.77 1.78 15.02
N LYS A 81 12.07 1.49 13.92
CA LYS A 81 12.67 0.83 12.74
C LYS A 81 12.75 1.86 11.62
N GLU A 82 13.98 2.09 11.11
CA GLU A 82 14.27 3.08 10.06
C GLU A 82 13.66 4.47 10.33
N GLY A 83 13.73 4.95 11.58
CA GLY A 83 13.22 6.27 11.97
C GLY A 83 11.70 6.33 12.16
N LYS A 84 10.97 5.21 12.02
CA LYS A 84 9.51 5.14 12.24
C LYS A 84 9.18 4.39 13.52
N ARG A 85 8.24 4.94 14.30
CA ARG A 85 7.62 4.27 15.45
C ARG A 85 6.89 3.01 14.98
N GLN A 86 7.15 1.89 15.64
CA GLN A 86 6.36 0.69 15.45
C GLN A 86 5.05 0.78 16.26
N PRO A 87 3.87 0.51 15.67
CA PRO A 87 2.60 0.52 16.40
C PRO A 87 2.59 -0.57 17.48
N SER A 88 1.66 -0.49 18.43
CA SER A 88 1.31 -1.69 19.21
C SER A 88 0.50 -2.67 18.34
N PHE A 89 0.31 -3.91 18.78
CA PHE A 89 -0.52 -4.86 18.04
C PHE A 89 -2.01 -4.44 18.02
N SER A 90 -2.54 -3.97 19.15
CA SER A 90 -3.93 -3.48 19.23
C SER A 90 -4.15 -2.28 18.31
N GLU A 91 -3.18 -1.36 18.28
CA GLU A 91 -3.19 -0.21 17.40
C GLU A 91 -3.16 -0.62 15.93
N SER A 92 -2.25 -1.53 15.53
CA SER A 92 -2.16 -1.97 14.14
C SER A 92 -3.38 -2.75 13.69
N LEU A 93 -3.99 -3.54 14.58
CA LEU A 93 -5.25 -4.23 14.33
C LEU A 93 -6.37 -3.25 14.00
N ASP A 94 -6.67 -2.34 14.92
CA ASP A 94 -7.76 -1.38 14.78
C ASP A 94 -7.53 -0.42 13.60
N ALA A 95 -6.30 0.12 13.47
CA ALA A 95 -5.93 1.01 12.39
C ALA A 95 -6.02 0.37 11.00
N THR A 96 -5.68 -0.93 10.90
CA THR A 96 -5.80 -1.71 9.66
C THR A 96 -7.25 -1.95 9.29
N LEU A 97 -8.07 -2.40 10.24
CA LEU A 97 -9.48 -2.70 9.98
C LEU A 97 -10.25 -1.45 9.56
N GLU A 98 -9.99 -0.30 10.20
CA GLU A 98 -10.59 0.97 9.81
C GLU A 98 -10.24 1.36 8.36
N ARG A 99 -8.96 1.24 7.99
CA ARG A 99 -8.51 1.56 6.62
C ARG A 99 -9.02 0.56 5.58
N PHE A 100 -9.25 -0.69 5.95
CA PHE A 100 -9.92 -1.65 5.08
C PHE A 100 -11.37 -1.26 4.78
N VAL A 101 -12.12 -0.79 5.79
CA VAL A 101 -13.47 -0.23 5.58
C VAL A 101 -13.41 1.00 4.67
N VAL A 102 -12.42 1.86 4.86
CA VAL A 102 -12.24 3.04 3.98
C VAL A 102 -11.87 2.63 2.55
N LEU A 103 -11.06 1.58 2.36
CA LEU A 103 -10.77 1.03 1.04
C LEU A 103 -12.03 0.47 0.36
N GLU A 104 -12.93 -0.16 1.11
CA GLU A 104 -14.25 -0.60 0.61
C GLU A 104 -15.04 0.59 0.06
N GLU A 105 -15.17 1.67 0.83
CA GLU A 105 -15.86 2.90 0.40
C GLU A 105 -15.16 3.56 -0.81
N VAL A 106 -13.82 3.61 -0.82
CA VAL A 106 -13.03 4.11 -1.95
C VAL A 106 -13.33 3.29 -3.21
N GLN A 107 -13.35 1.96 -3.14
CA GLN A 107 -13.72 1.13 -4.28
C GLN A 107 -15.14 1.45 -4.75
N GLU A 108 -16.12 1.59 -3.86
CA GLU A 108 -17.49 1.92 -4.25
C GLU A 108 -17.59 3.25 -5.00
N ILE A 109 -16.85 4.26 -4.54
CA ILE A 109 -16.78 5.60 -5.12
C ILE A 109 -16.16 5.57 -6.53
N PHE A 110 -15.02 4.90 -6.70
CA PHE A 110 -14.21 5.02 -7.92
C PHE A 110 -14.47 3.90 -8.95
N SER A 111 -15.10 2.77 -8.56
CA SER A 111 -15.32 1.59 -9.43
C SER A 111 -16.05 1.86 -10.75
N SER A 112 -16.84 2.92 -10.85
CA SER A 112 -17.50 3.31 -12.11
C SER A 112 -16.55 3.95 -13.13
N VAL A 113 -15.41 4.45 -12.67
CA VAL A 113 -14.48 5.27 -13.46
C VAL A 113 -13.14 4.57 -13.68
N VAL A 114 -12.66 3.82 -12.69
CA VAL A 114 -11.35 3.16 -12.74
C VAL A 114 -11.46 1.73 -13.30
N GLN A 115 -10.39 1.26 -13.92
CA GLN A 115 -10.22 -0.13 -14.36
C GLN A 115 -9.65 -1.01 -13.26
N GLY A 116 -8.81 -0.44 -12.39
CA GLY A 116 -8.30 -1.17 -11.23
C GLY A 116 -7.70 -0.27 -10.17
N ILE A 117 -7.62 -0.80 -8.96
CA ILE A 117 -7.04 -0.14 -7.78
C ILE A 117 -5.97 -1.08 -7.23
N VAL A 118 -4.72 -0.62 -7.22
CA VAL A 118 -3.61 -1.31 -6.57
C VAL A 118 -3.26 -0.57 -5.29
N VAL A 119 -3.33 -1.26 -4.16
CA VAL A 119 -3.06 -0.70 -2.83
C VAL A 119 -1.65 -1.05 -2.40
N GLY A 120 -0.98 -0.05 -1.84
CA GLY A 120 0.45 -0.04 -1.57
C GLY A 120 0.84 0.43 -0.18
N GLY A 121 2.10 0.82 -0.03
CA GLY A 121 2.64 1.45 1.17
C GLY A 121 2.60 0.51 2.36
N SER A 122 2.18 0.99 3.54
CA SER A 122 2.12 0.17 4.76
C SER A 122 1.27 -1.10 4.60
N PHE A 123 0.30 -1.12 3.69
CA PHE A 123 -0.48 -2.32 3.35
C PHE A 123 0.33 -3.36 2.58
N SER A 124 1.28 -2.96 1.74
CA SER A 124 2.16 -3.91 1.05
C SER A 124 3.23 -4.48 1.96
N TYR A 125 3.66 -3.69 2.96
CA TYR A 125 4.72 -4.09 3.89
C TYR A 125 4.23 -4.94 5.08
N GLY A 126 2.91 -4.99 5.32
CA GLY A 126 2.29 -5.82 6.36
C GLY A 126 1.24 -5.03 7.14
N PRO A 127 -0.04 -5.06 6.75
CA PRO A 127 -1.08 -4.18 7.29
C PRO A 127 -1.20 -4.31 8.81
N PHE A 128 -1.40 -5.51 9.34
CA PHE A 128 -1.55 -5.75 10.79
C PHE A 128 -0.25 -5.61 11.61
N TYR A 129 0.85 -5.17 10.99
CA TYR A 129 2.15 -4.96 11.65
C TYR A 129 2.65 -3.52 11.53
N ASN A 130 2.50 -2.89 10.38
CA ASN A 130 3.10 -1.58 10.05
C ASN A 130 2.12 -0.41 10.08
N VAL A 131 0.82 -0.66 9.98
CA VAL A 131 -0.20 0.40 9.98
C VAL A 131 -0.35 0.94 11.39
N ARG A 132 -0.27 2.26 11.52
CA ARG A 132 -0.28 2.99 12.80
C ARG A 132 -1.27 4.15 12.77
N LYS A 133 -1.78 4.50 13.95
CA LYS A 133 -2.58 5.71 14.19
C LYS A 133 -1.69 6.92 14.46
N GLU A 134 -2.30 8.10 14.38
CA GLU A 134 -1.67 9.32 14.86
C GLU A 134 -1.39 9.24 16.38
N GLN A 135 -0.15 9.53 16.79
CA GLN A 135 0.22 9.57 18.20
C GLN A 135 1.28 10.63 18.47
N GLY A 136 0.88 11.70 19.17
CA GLY A 136 1.74 12.86 19.42
C GLY A 136 2.12 13.53 18.10
N ASN A 137 3.43 13.64 17.82
CA ASN A 137 3.94 14.20 16.56
C ASN A 137 4.15 13.15 15.46
N ASN A 138 3.75 11.88 15.68
CA ASN A 138 3.88 10.84 14.67
C ASN A 138 2.61 10.77 13.83
N PRO A 139 2.69 11.00 12.51
CA PRO A 139 1.52 10.93 11.65
C PRO A 139 1.02 9.49 11.52
N SER A 140 -0.29 9.40 11.32
CA SER A 140 -1.01 8.19 10.97
C SER A 140 -0.49 7.58 9.66
N SER A 141 -0.76 6.30 9.40
CA SER A 141 -0.41 5.69 8.12
C SER A 141 -1.42 6.07 7.04
N ASP A 142 -0.94 6.46 5.87
CA ASP A 142 -1.80 6.75 4.73
C ASP A 142 -2.32 5.44 4.10
N ILE A 143 -3.37 5.55 3.30
CA ILE A 143 -3.72 4.55 2.28
C ILE A 143 -3.07 5.00 0.98
N ASP A 144 -2.00 4.33 0.57
CA ASP A 144 -1.33 4.60 -0.71
C ASP A 144 -1.95 3.73 -1.81
N SER A 145 -2.34 4.32 -2.93
CA SER A 145 -2.97 3.60 -4.03
C SER A 145 -2.59 4.13 -5.40
N ILE A 146 -2.53 3.22 -6.37
CA ILE A 146 -2.44 3.53 -7.80
C ILE A 146 -3.77 3.13 -8.42
N MET A 147 -4.44 4.08 -9.06
CA MET A 147 -5.70 3.84 -9.77
C MET A 147 -5.47 3.93 -11.28
N VAL A 148 -5.78 2.84 -11.98
CA VAL A 148 -5.69 2.77 -13.44
C VAL A 148 -7.01 3.27 -14.03
N ILE A 149 -6.96 4.29 -14.87
CA ILE A 149 -8.14 4.99 -15.41
C ILE A 149 -7.89 5.40 -16.86
N ASN A 150 -8.88 5.25 -17.74
CA ASN A 150 -8.76 5.77 -19.10
C ASN A 150 -8.91 7.29 -19.12
N ASP A 151 -8.23 7.95 -20.04
CA ASP A 151 -8.29 9.42 -20.14
C ASP A 151 -9.71 9.92 -20.46
N ASP A 152 -10.46 9.17 -21.28
CA ASP A 152 -11.86 9.45 -21.58
C ASP A 152 -12.76 9.33 -20.33
N ASP A 153 -12.48 8.34 -19.47
CA ASP A 153 -13.22 8.13 -18.23
C ASP A 153 -12.87 9.22 -17.19
N LEU A 154 -11.61 9.66 -17.16
CA LEU A 154 -11.14 10.76 -16.32
C LEU A 154 -11.79 12.09 -16.72
N ALA A 155 -11.98 12.34 -18.02
CA ALA A 155 -12.56 13.56 -18.57
C ALA A 155 -14.09 13.65 -18.47
N ASP A 156 -14.79 12.52 -18.31
CA ASP A 156 -16.25 12.47 -18.23
C ASP A 156 -16.75 12.90 -16.84
N GLU A 157 -17.16 14.17 -16.71
CA GLU A 157 -17.74 14.72 -15.48
C GLU A 157 -18.94 13.90 -14.95
N GLY A 158 -19.70 13.24 -15.83
CA GLY A 158 -20.84 12.41 -15.44
C GLY A 158 -20.46 11.15 -14.66
N LYS A 159 -19.23 10.63 -14.87
CA LYS A 159 -18.74 9.44 -14.16
C LYS A 159 -18.33 9.72 -12.71
N TRP A 160 -18.16 10.99 -12.35
CA TRP A 160 -17.76 11.44 -11.02
C TRP A 160 -18.94 11.62 -10.06
N GLN A 161 -20.17 11.24 -10.44
CA GLN A 161 -21.36 11.42 -9.60
C GLN A 161 -21.20 10.79 -8.20
N LYS A 162 -20.76 9.53 -8.11
CA LYS A 162 -20.55 8.86 -6.80
C LYS A 162 -19.51 9.57 -5.93
N PHE A 163 -18.45 10.08 -6.55
CA PHE A 163 -17.42 10.87 -5.87
C PHE A 163 -17.97 12.19 -5.35
N MET A 164 -18.91 12.81 -6.06
CA MET A 164 -19.57 14.03 -5.60
C MET A 164 -20.58 13.76 -4.47
N GLU A 165 -21.26 12.63 -4.50
CA GLU A 165 -22.30 12.25 -3.52
C GLU A 165 -21.75 11.69 -2.20
N THR A 166 -20.51 11.18 -2.19
CA THR A 166 -19.92 10.56 -0.98
C THR A 166 -19.66 11.54 0.15
N ASN A 167 -19.82 11.12 1.40
CA ASN A 167 -19.43 11.90 2.57
C ASN A 167 -18.00 11.60 3.05
N LEU A 168 -17.29 10.67 2.39
CA LEU A 168 -15.93 10.28 2.79
C LEU A 168 -14.93 11.44 2.66
N PHE A 169 -15.11 12.30 1.65
CA PHE A 169 -14.29 13.48 1.41
C PHE A 169 -15.12 14.76 1.55
N ASN A 170 -14.52 15.84 2.04
CA ASN A 170 -15.20 17.12 2.15
C ASN A 170 -15.36 17.82 0.78
N GLU A 171 -16.28 18.78 0.71
CA GLU A 171 -16.61 19.52 -0.53
C GLU A 171 -15.43 20.30 -1.13
N GLU A 172 -14.53 20.81 -0.29
CA GLU A 172 -13.33 21.53 -0.75
C GLU A 172 -12.40 20.59 -1.50
N GLN A 173 -12.12 19.41 -0.94
CA GLN A 173 -11.31 18.36 -1.57
C GLN A 173 -11.91 17.88 -2.89
N LYS A 174 -13.24 17.69 -2.93
CA LYS A 174 -13.95 17.28 -4.15
C LYS A 174 -13.82 18.32 -5.26
N THR A 175 -14.14 19.58 -4.94
CA THR A 175 -14.09 20.69 -5.90
C THR A 175 -12.68 20.86 -6.44
N LYS A 176 -11.68 20.91 -5.54
CA LYS A 176 -10.28 21.04 -5.91
C LYS A 176 -9.79 19.89 -6.79
N PHE A 177 -10.20 18.65 -6.49
CA PHE A 177 -9.81 17.50 -7.30
C PHE A 177 -10.36 17.60 -8.73
N LEU A 178 -11.64 17.96 -8.91
CA LEU A 178 -12.23 18.13 -10.24
C LEU A 178 -11.57 19.27 -11.03
N GLU A 179 -11.22 20.38 -10.37
CA GLU A 179 -10.44 21.46 -11.00
C GLU A 179 -9.05 20.96 -11.44
N ARG A 180 -8.39 20.17 -10.59
CA ARG A 180 -7.09 19.58 -10.90
C ARG A 180 -7.15 18.59 -12.06
N ILE A 181 -8.23 17.81 -12.21
CA ILE A 181 -8.43 16.96 -13.39
C ILE A 181 -8.38 17.79 -14.68
N LYS A 182 -9.06 18.95 -14.71
CA LYS A 182 -9.07 19.83 -15.88
C LYS A 182 -7.68 20.35 -16.23
N THR A 183 -6.88 20.72 -15.22
CA THR A 183 -5.48 21.13 -15.43
C THR A 183 -4.62 19.95 -15.89
N PHE A 184 -4.78 18.77 -15.29
CA PHE A 184 -4.04 17.57 -15.64
C PHE A 184 -4.26 17.18 -17.11
N LEU A 185 -5.51 17.15 -17.57
CA LEU A 185 -5.85 16.78 -18.95
C LEU A 185 -5.20 17.73 -19.97
N LYS A 186 -5.20 19.05 -19.70
CA LYS A 186 -4.52 20.05 -20.55
C LYS A 186 -3.01 19.82 -20.62
N LEU A 187 -2.37 19.57 -19.47
CA LEU A 187 -0.94 19.26 -19.42
C LEU A 187 -0.63 17.94 -20.13
N LYS A 188 -1.53 16.96 -20.02
CA LYS A 188 -1.37 15.64 -20.64
C LYS A 188 -1.46 15.71 -22.16
N GLU A 189 -2.33 16.56 -22.72
CA GLU A 189 -2.42 16.81 -24.17
C GLU A 189 -1.09 17.30 -24.77
N HIS A 190 -0.32 18.06 -24.00
CA HIS A 190 1.03 18.52 -24.38
C HIS A 190 2.14 17.51 -24.05
N GLY A 191 1.77 16.41 -23.38
CA GLY A 191 2.70 15.38 -22.94
C GLY A 191 3.57 15.82 -21.77
N ASP A 192 3.16 16.81 -20.97
CA ASP A 192 3.95 17.36 -19.85
C ASP A 192 3.82 16.55 -18.56
N VAL A 193 2.79 15.72 -18.45
CA VAL A 193 2.47 14.94 -17.25
C VAL A 193 2.05 13.52 -17.61
N ASP A 194 2.39 12.58 -16.73
CA ASP A 194 2.06 11.16 -16.84
C ASP A 194 1.06 10.72 -15.75
N ILE A 195 1.11 11.35 -14.57
CA ILE A 195 0.39 10.94 -13.36
C ILE A 195 -0.31 12.15 -12.72
N LEU A 196 -1.54 11.95 -12.21
CA LEU A 196 -2.20 12.90 -11.32
C LEU A 196 -2.18 12.34 -9.89
N SER A 197 -1.46 12.99 -8.98
CA SER A 197 -1.44 12.62 -7.57
C SER A 197 -2.34 13.51 -6.73
N GLN A 198 -3.26 12.92 -5.96
CA GLN A 198 -4.15 13.62 -5.04
C GLN A 198 -4.13 12.94 -3.67
N LYS A 199 -4.02 13.75 -2.62
CA LYS A 199 -4.25 13.32 -1.24
C LYS A 199 -5.64 13.76 -0.80
N PHE A 200 -6.39 12.85 -0.21
CA PHE A 200 -7.68 13.14 0.41
C PHE A 200 -7.58 12.89 1.90
N VAL A 201 -7.89 13.88 2.73
CA VAL A 201 -8.00 13.67 4.18
C VAL A 201 -9.31 12.96 4.46
N VAL A 202 -9.24 11.85 5.19
CA VAL A 202 -10.39 11.12 5.73
C VAL A 202 -10.45 11.36 7.23
N LYS A 203 -11.64 11.78 7.69
CA LYS A 203 -11.91 12.01 9.11
C LYS A 203 -12.77 10.88 9.65
N ARG A 204 -12.26 10.17 10.64
CA ARG A 204 -13.00 9.17 11.42
C ARG A 204 -12.97 9.56 12.89
N ASP A 205 -13.94 9.05 13.65
CA ASP A 205 -14.05 9.35 15.08
C ASP A 205 -12.80 8.93 15.88
N SER A 206 -12.04 7.94 15.37
CA SER A 206 -10.92 7.32 16.07
C SER A 206 -9.53 7.59 15.48
N ASP A 207 -9.42 8.19 14.29
CA ASP A 207 -8.17 8.45 13.56
C ASP A 207 -8.42 9.41 12.37
N ASN A 208 -7.46 10.28 12.09
CA ASN A 208 -7.44 11.07 10.85
C ASN A 208 -6.25 10.61 10.01
N PHE A 209 -6.46 10.34 8.73
CA PHE A 209 -5.38 9.90 7.86
C PHE A 209 -5.66 10.28 6.40
N ASP A 210 -4.62 10.22 5.57
CA ASP A 210 -4.74 10.53 4.15
C ASP A 210 -4.99 9.26 3.31
N VAL A 211 -5.80 9.42 2.27
CA VAL A 211 -5.85 8.50 1.12
C VAL A 211 -5.05 9.16 -0.01
N SER A 212 -3.87 8.64 -0.28
CA SER A 212 -2.98 9.06 -1.36
C SER A 212 -3.31 8.26 -2.62
N ILE A 213 -3.84 8.92 -3.64
CA ILE A 213 -4.23 8.30 -4.91
C ILE A 213 -3.36 8.83 -6.03
N HIS A 214 -2.79 7.91 -6.81
CA HIS A 214 -2.04 8.18 -8.04
C HIS A 214 -2.84 7.68 -9.24
N PHE A 215 -3.48 8.59 -9.96
CA PHE A 215 -4.25 8.26 -11.17
C PHE A 215 -3.29 8.16 -12.36
N VAL A 216 -3.34 7.01 -13.04
CA VAL A 216 -2.47 6.68 -14.18
C VAL A 216 -3.29 6.10 -15.32
N SER A 217 -2.88 6.38 -16.57
CA SER A 217 -3.47 5.68 -17.71
C SER A 217 -2.92 4.25 -17.83
N PRO A 218 -3.60 3.35 -18.56
CA PRO A 218 -3.10 1.98 -18.77
C PRO A 218 -1.69 1.93 -19.34
N GLN A 219 -1.35 2.85 -20.27
CA GLN A 219 -0.01 2.89 -20.84
C GLN A 219 1.05 3.30 -19.80
N VAL A 220 0.73 4.26 -18.92
CA VAL A 220 1.63 4.70 -17.85
C VAL A 220 1.78 3.61 -16.80
N PHE A 221 0.68 2.93 -16.45
CA PHE A 221 0.72 1.79 -15.55
C PHE A 221 1.58 0.65 -16.11
N GLY A 222 1.46 0.34 -17.40
CA GLY A 222 2.34 -0.60 -18.11
C GLY A 222 3.83 -0.25 -17.95
N LYS A 223 4.20 1.04 -18.01
CA LYS A 223 5.58 1.49 -17.75
C LYS A 223 6.00 1.27 -16.29
N ILE A 224 5.11 1.52 -15.32
CA ILE A 224 5.38 1.31 -13.89
C ILE A 224 5.60 -0.18 -13.61
N VAL A 225 4.78 -1.06 -14.20
CA VAL A 225 4.84 -2.51 -14.01
C VAL A 225 5.76 -3.23 -14.99
N LEU A 226 6.65 -2.49 -15.67
CA LEU A 226 7.67 -3.02 -16.58
C LEU A 226 7.10 -3.91 -17.69
N GLU A 227 5.94 -3.56 -18.24
CA GLU A 227 5.34 -4.29 -19.35
C GLU A 227 6.27 -4.30 -20.57
N GLY A 228 6.57 -5.50 -21.07
CA GLY A 228 7.52 -5.71 -22.17
C GLY A 228 9.00 -5.56 -21.78
N PHE A 229 9.33 -5.35 -20.51
CA PHE A 229 10.71 -5.28 -20.05
C PHE A 229 11.35 -6.68 -20.05
N ASP A 230 12.54 -6.79 -20.64
CA ASP A 230 13.33 -8.02 -20.59
C ASP A 230 14.37 -7.94 -19.46
N PRO A 231 14.22 -8.70 -18.35
CA PRO A 231 15.18 -8.73 -17.25
C PRO A 231 16.56 -9.24 -17.66
N GLN A 232 16.73 -9.85 -18.84
CA GLN A 232 18.03 -10.25 -19.36
C GLN A 232 18.83 -9.09 -19.98
N ASN A 233 18.17 -7.96 -20.29
CA ASN A 233 18.77 -6.81 -20.96
C ASN A 233 19.14 -5.64 -20.01
N ILE A 234 19.38 -5.92 -18.72
CA ILE A 234 19.85 -4.94 -17.70
C ILE A 234 21.32 -4.48 -17.98
N GLY A 235 21.92 -4.91 -19.10
CA GLY A 235 23.31 -4.64 -19.44
C GLY A 235 23.67 -3.18 -19.74
N SER A 236 22.68 -2.31 -19.96
CA SER A 236 22.91 -0.87 -20.18
C SER A 236 22.23 -0.02 -19.10
N ASP A 237 22.98 0.97 -18.60
CA ASP A 237 22.45 1.99 -17.71
C ASP A 237 21.25 2.68 -18.34
N SER A 238 20.14 2.75 -17.60
CA SER A 238 18.92 3.42 -18.03
C SER A 238 18.12 3.93 -16.84
N ILE A 239 17.42 5.04 -17.04
CA ILE A 239 16.54 5.61 -16.02
C ILE A 239 15.20 5.90 -16.68
N GLY A 240 14.15 5.24 -16.21
CA GLY A 240 12.78 5.61 -16.56
C GLY A 240 12.33 6.76 -15.68
N VAL A 241 11.82 7.83 -16.26
CA VAL A 241 11.28 9.00 -15.54
C VAL A 241 9.78 9.13 -15.82
N LEU A 242 9.02 9.48 -14.79
CA LEU A 242 7.60 9.83 -14.87
C LEU A 242 7.39 11.23 -14.30
N ARG A 243 6.48 11.98 -14.91
CA ARG A 243 6.11 13.34 -14.52
C ARG A 243 4.79 13.32 -13.77
N ASP A 244 4.86 13.66 -12.50
CA ASP A 244 3.74 13.61 -11.56
C ASP A 244 3.21 15.00 -11.27
N TYR A 245 1.95 15.24 -11.62
CA TYR A 245 1.25 16.46 -11.27
C TYR A 245 0.72 16.38 -9.84
N ARG A 246 1.29 17.22 -8.97
CA ARG A 246 1.05 17.24 -7.52
C ARG A 246 0.54 18.60 -7.08
N GLU A 247 -0.26 18.60 -6.01
CA GLU A 247 -0.72 19.83 -5.37
C GLU A 247 0.44 20.61 -4.72
N LYS A 248 1.39 19.88 -4.13
CA LYS A 248 2.56 20.45 -3.45
C LYS A 248 3.83 19.79 -3.99
N PRO A 249 4.97 20.51 -3.99
CA PRO A 249 6.26 19.94 -4.33
C PRO A 249 6.57 18.67 -3.55
N PHE A 250 7.30 17.76 -4.18
CA PHE A 250 7.87 16.63 -3.48
C PHE A 250 8.78 17.13 -2.37
N SER A 251 8.62 16.60 -1.16
CA SER A 251 9.25 17.17 0.04
C SER A 251 10.76 17.06 0.06
N TYR A 252 11.34 16.23 -0.80
CA TYR A 252 12.77 15.99 -0.89
C TYR A 252 13.28 16.39 -2.27
N THR A 253 14.48 16.99 -2.32
CA THR A 253 15.19 17.25 -3.58
C THR A 253 15.89 16.00 -4.12
N HIS A 254 15.90 14.92 -3.35
CA HIS A 254 16.56 13.66 -3.64
C HIS A 254 15.68 12.49 -3.19
N SER A 255 15.60 11.46 -4.03
CA SER A 255 14.83 10.24 -3.80
C SER A 255 15.77 9.04 -3.78
N LYS A 256 16.00 8.49 -2.60
CA LYS A 256 16.91 7.36 -2.39
C LYS A 256 16.21 6.05 -2.74
N GLN A 257 16.58 5.44 -3.87
CA GLN A 257 16.10 4.13 -4.28
C GLN A 257 17.05 3.04 -3.80
N LYS A 258 16.52 1.96 -3.22
CA LYS A 258 17.32 0.81 -2.79
C LYS A 258 17.15 -0.34 -3.80
N ASN A 259 18.25 -0.98 -4.20
CA ASN A 259 18.16 -2.23 -4.96
C ASN A 259 17.96 -3.44 -4.03
N PHE A 260 17.88 -4.65 -4.61
CA PHE A 260 17.68 -5.89 -3.86
C PHE A 260 18.85 -6.28 -2.95
N ASP A 261 20.05 -5.74 -3.20
CA ASP A 261 21.23 -5.92 -2.37
C ASP A 261 21.35 -4.84 -1.27
N GLY A 262 20.39 -3.91 -1.21
CA GLY A 262 20.33 -2.83 -0.22
C GLY A 262 21.18 -1.61 -0.56
N GLU A 263 21.85 -1.60 -1.71
CA GLU A 263 22.61 -0.44 -2.16
C GLU A 263 21.66 0.69 -2.55
N VAL A 264 22.11 1.92 -2.36
CA VAL A 264 21.31 3.12 -2.57
C VAL A 264 21.77 3.83 -3.83
N TYR A 265 20.82 4.11 -4.72
CA TYR A 265 20.96 5.10 -5.79
C TYR A 265 20.25 6.38 -5.36
N ASP A 266 20.93 7.52 -5.51
CA ASP A 266 20.38 8.84 -5.20
C ASP A 266 19.89 9.52 -6.47
N PHE A 267 18.57 9.59 -6.64
CA PHE A 267 17.93 10.22 -7.80
C PHE A 267 17.54 11.67 -7.46
N GLU A 268 18.05 12.64 -8.23
CA GLU A 268 17.68 14.04 -8.08
C GLU A 268 16.23 14.27 -8.52
N VAL A 269 15.45 14.93 -7.67
CA VAL A 269 14.03 15.22 -7.91
C VAL A 269 13.87 16.65 -8.39
N THR A 270 13.41 16.81 -9.62
CA THR A 270 13.07 18.12 -10.18
C THR A 270 11.60 18.46 -9.89
N ASN A 271 11.37 19.61 -9.29
CA ASN A 271 10.02 20.17 -9.09
C ASN A 271 9.86 21.43 -9.96
N THR A 272 8.92 21.39 -10.89
CA THR A 272 8.57 22.52 -11.77
C THR A 272 7.23 23.10 -11.32
N PRO A 273 7.20 24.26 -10.65
CA PRO A 273 5.95 24.88 -10.22
C PRO A 273 5.14 25.34 -11.44
N LEU A 274 3.82 25.18 -11.37
CA LEU A 274 2.90 25.72 -12.37
C LEU A 274 2.51 27.16 -12.02
N GLU A 275 2.19 27.96 -13.03
CA GLU A 275 1.74 29.33 -12.84
C GLU A 275 0.44 29.39 -12.00
N GLY A 276 0.24 30.51 -11.30
CA GLY A 276 -1.01 30.77 -10.58
C GLY A 276 -1.31 29.84 -9.41
N ASN A 277 -0.28 29.28 -8.75
CA ASN A 277 -0.43 28.32 -7.63
C ASN A 277 -1.24 27.07 -7.98
N GLN A 278 -1.19 26.63 -9.24
CA GLN A 278 -1.90 25.43 -9.70
C GLN A 278 -1.22 24.11 -9.28
N GLY A 279 -0.17 24.17 -8.46
CA GLY A 279 0.60 23.01 -8.02
C GLY A 279 1.95 22.93 -8.73
N CYS A 280 2.44 21.71 -8.96
CA CYS A 280 3.74 21.47 -9.58
C CYS A 280 3.78 20.14 -10.34
N VAL A 281 4.67 20.06 -11.31
CA VAL A 281 5.07 18.81 -11.96
C VAL A 281 6.38 18.34 -11.34
N THR A 282 6.40 17.11 -10.84
CA THR A 282 7.58 16.49 -10.23
C THR A 282 8.10 15.37 -11.13
N GLU A 283 9.39 15.38 -11.45
CA GLU A 283 10.04 14.28 -12.12
C GLU A 283 10.52 13.24 -11.10
N LEU A 284 10.06 12.00 -11.25
CA LEU A 284 10.37 10.89 -10.36
C LEU A 284 10.81 9.67 -11.15
N SER A 285 11.77 8.92 -10.64
CA SER A 285 12.20 7.67 -11.25
C SER A 285 11.08 6.63 -11.21
N SER A 286 10.72 6.09 -12.38
CA SER A 286 9.89 4.88 -12.55
C SER A 286 10.69 3.61 -12.25
N TYR A 287 11.94 3.57 -12.73
CA TYR A 287 12.93 2.54 -12.47
C TYR A 287 14.32 3.07 -12.78
N ILE A 288 15.35 2.42 -12.25
CA ILE A 288 16.75 2.73 -12.54
C ILE A 288 17.49 1.41 -12.77
N VAL A 289 18.20 1.33 -13.88
CA VAL A 289 19.22 0.33 -14.14
C VAL A 289 20.57 1.04 -14.12
N LYS A 290 21.44 0.64 -13.21
CA LYS A 290 22.79 1.20 -13.10
C LYS A 290 23.78 0.08 -12.80
N GLU A 291 24.81 -0.04 -13.63
CA GLU A 291 25.90 -1.01 -13.47
C GLU A 291 25.39 -2.45 -13.32
N GLY A 292 24.40 -2.83 -14.14
CA GLY A 292 23.79 -4.16 -14.10
C GLY A 292 22.83 -4.39 -12.92
N LYS A 293 22.50 -3.36 -12.13
CA LYS A 293 21.64 -3.45 -10.95
C LYS A 293 20.33 -2.70 -11.17
N TYR A 294 19.25 -3.28 -10.69
CA TYR A 294 17.91 -2.73 -10.77
C TYR A 294 17.51 -2.06 -9.45
N TYR A 295 17.08 -0.80 -9.50
CA TYR A 295 16.51 -0.07 -8.38
C TYR A 295 15.04 0.25 -8.72
N PRO A 296 14.08 -0.27 -7.95
CA PRO A 296 12.68 0.06 -8.16
C PRO A 296 12.42 1.54 -7.97
N GLY A 297 11.58 2.13 -8.82
CA GLY A 297 11.19 3.53 -8.68
C GLY A 297 10.13 3.75 -7.61
N ILE A 298 9.73 5.00 -7.43
CA ILE A 298 8.88 5.40 -6.30
C ILE A 298 7.50 4.72 -6.31
N TYR A 299 6.85 4.62 -7.47
CA TYR A 299 5.54 3.97 -7.61
C TYR A 299 5.62 2.45 -7.53
N GLN A 300 6.75 1.86 -7.92
CA GLN A 300 7.00 0.44 -7.70
C GLN A 300 7.18 0.17 -6.20
N ASN A 301 7.85 1.05 -5.47
CA ASN A 301 7.98 0.94 -4.01
C ASN A 301 6.65 1.14 -3.26
N VAL A 302 5.66 1.76 -3.89
CA VAL A 302 4.28 1.77 -3.38
C VAL A 302 3.71 0.36 -3.44
N ILE A 303 3.80 -0.35 -4.57
CA ILE A 303 3.14 -1.65 -4.75
C ILE A 303 3.99 -2.86 -4.37
N LEU A 304 5.29 -2.70 -4.09
CA LEU A 304 6.16 -3.75 -3.56
C LEU A 304 6.16 -3.73 -2.01
N PRO A 305 6.40 -4.88 -1.34
CA PRO A 305 6.71 -6.20 -1.88
C PRO A 305 5.48 -7.01 -2.26
N ARG A 306 4.29 -6.56 -1.86
CA ARG A 306 3.03 -7.24 -2.14
C ARG A 306 2.15 -6.32 -2.96
N CYS A 307 2.00 -6.66 -4.22
CA CYS A 307 1.13 -5.92 -5.11
C CYS A 307 -0.33 -6.34 -4.86
N ASN A 308 -0.99 -5.63 -3.97
CA ASN A 308 -2.36 -5.93 -3.57
C ASN A 308 -3.32 -5.27 -4.58
N VAL A 309 -3.76 -6.02 -5.59
CA VAL A 309 -4.84 -5.57 -6.48
C VAL A 309 -6.14 -5.69 -5.71
N PHE A 310 -6.68 -4.55 -5.30
CA PHE A 310 -7.85 -4.44 -4.44
C PHE A 310 -9.15 -4.49 -5.25
N TYR A 311 -9.14 -3.84 -6.41
CA TYR A 311 -10.23 -3.85 -7.37
C TYR A 311 -9.66 -4.04 -8.77
N ASP A 312 -10.32 -4.86 -9.57
CA ASP A 312 -10.02 -5.05 -10.97
C ASP A 312 -11.31 -5.34 -11.73
N LYS A 313 -11.62 -4.51 -12.71
CA LYS A 313 -12.89 -4.56 -13.45
C LYS A 313 -12.95 -5.76 -14.39
N ASP A 314 -11.83 -6.13 -14.99
CA ASP A 314 -11.76 -7.15 -16.05
C ASP A 314 -10.60 -8.14 -15.89
N GLY A 315 -9.76 -7.99 -14.87
CA GLY A 315 -8.63 -8.88 -14.57
C GLY A 315 -7.30 -8.42 -15.18
N HIS A 316 -7.30 -7.37 -16.01
CA HIS A 316 -6.11 -6.93 -16.73
C HIS A 316 -5.04 -6.35 -15.78
N VAL A 317 -5.46 -5.59 -14.77
CA VAL A 317 -4.53 -4.97 -13.80
C VAL A 317 -3.86 -6.05 -12.97
N PHE A 318 -4.59 -7.08 -12.57
CA PHE A 318 -4.09 -8.25 -11.87
C PHE A 318 -3.06 -9.01 -12.70
N ASP A 319 -3.31 -9.22 -13.99
CA ASP A 319 -2.36 -9.89 -14.88
C ASP A 319 -1.06 -9.08 -15.06
N GLN A 320 -1.16 -7.76 -15.27
CA GLN A 320 -0.01 -6.86 -15.37
C GLN A 320 0.84 -6.89 -14.09
N VAL A 321 0.19 -6.82 -12.92
CA VAL A 321 0.85 -6.89 -11.62
C VAL A 321 1.50 -8.26 -11.37
N THR A 322 0.82 -9.35 -11.76
CA THR A 322 1.37 -10.71 -11.62
C THR A 322 2.62 -10.88 -12.50
N ASN A 323 2.59 -10.38 -13.73
CA ASN A 323 3.73 -10.37 -14.61
C ASN A 323 4.89 -9.55 -14.05
N PHE A 324 4.61 -8.37 -13.50
CA PHE A 324 5.61 -7.55 -12.83
C PHE A 324 6.26 -8.26 -11.65
N ASN A 325 5.49 -8.91 -10.78
CA ASN A 325 6.04 -9.72 -9.68
C ASN A 325 6.97 -10.82 -10.19
N ASN A 326 6.62 -11.49 -11.29
CA ASN A 326 7.49 -12.49 -11.90
C ASN A 326 8.80 -11.90 -12.45
N VAL A 327 8.75 -10.71 -13.04
CA VAL A 327 9.94 -9.98 -13.50
C VAL A 327 10.84 -9.61 -12.32
N ILE A 328 10.27 -9.01 -11.27
CA ILE A 328 10.99 -8.62 -10.05
C ILE A 328 11.61 -9.83 -9.34
N ASN A 329 10.90 -10.96 -9.25
CA ASN A 329 11.42 -12.19 -8.64
C ASN A 329 12.61 -12.77 -9.42
N LYS A 330 12.62 -12.64 -10.75
CA LYS A 330 13.79 -13.03 -11.57
C LYS A 330 14.96 -12.09 -11.32
N MET A 331 14.73 -10.78 -11.29
CA MET A 331 15.78 -9.78 -11.04
C MET A 331 16.40 -9.89 -9.65
N SER A 332 15.62 -10.26 -8.64
CA SER A 332 16.12 -10.46 -7.28
C SER A 332 16.91 -11.76 -7.11
N ASN A 333 17.06 -12.59 -8.16
CA ASN A 333 17.67 -13.92 -8.10
C ASN A 333 17.06 -14.81 -7.01
N GLY A 334 15.76 -14.66 -6.73
CA GLY A 334 15.09 -15.41 -5.67
C GLY A 334 15.48 -15.00 -4.25
N LYS A 335 16.25 -13.91 -4.04
CA LYS A 335 16.56 -13.36 -2.70
C LYS A 335 15.33 -12.79 -1.97
N GLY A 336 14.15 -12.82 -2.60
CA GLY A 336 12.94 -12.17 -2.11
C GLY A 336 12.93 -10.67 -2.38
N ILE A 337 11.75 -10.06 -2.30
CA ILE A 337 11.56 -8.64 -2.60
C ILE A 337 12.01 -7.79 -1.38
N LEU A 338 12.91 -6.83 -1.65
CA LEU A 338 13.42 -5.72 -0.83
C LEU A 338 13.29 -5.84 0.72
N PRO A 339 14.40 -6.04 1.45
CA PRO A 339 14.42 -6.12 2.92
C PRO A 339 14.02 -4.85 3.66
N ALA A 340 14.03 -3.68 3.00
CA ALA A 340 14.01 -2.39 3.69
C ALA A 340 12.71 -2.15 4.49
N HIS A 341 11.61 -2.75 4.08
CA HIS A 341 10.33 -2.67 4.79
C HIS A 341 9.57 -4.00 4.76
N ALA A 342 10.06 -4.99 4.02
CA ALA A 342 9.47 -6.33 4.00
C ALA A 342 9.80 -7.07 5.29
N ARG A 343 8.84 -7.90 5.71
CA ARG A 343 8.94 -8.91 6.77
C ARG A 343 10.24 -9.72 6.81
N SER A 344 10.98 -9.79 5.71
CA SER A 344 12.15 -10.66 5.49
C SER A 344 13.34 -10.42 6.44
N GLY A 345 13.38 -9.30 7.18
CA GLY A 345 14.35 -9.12 8.27
C GLY A 345 14.03 -9.94 9.54
N VAL A 346 12.77 -10.36 9.71
CA VAL A 346 12.27 -11.08 10.91
C VAL A 346 11.66 -12.45 10.54
N PHE A 347 11.28 -12.66 9.28
CA PHE A 347 10.69 -13.91 8.78
C PHE A 347 11.72 -14.76 8.03
N PRO A 348 12.12 -15.94 8.54
CA PRO A 348 12.71 -16.97 7.71
C PRO A 348 11.63 -17.59 6.81
N VAL A 349 11.98 -17.86 5.55
CA VAL A 349 11.15 -18.54 4.52
C VAL A 349 10.47 -19.81 5.06
N THR A 350 11.06 -20.46 6.06
CA THR A 350 10.61 -21.71 6.69
C THR A 350 9.28 -21.63 7.46
N LEU A 351 8.71 -20.43 7.69
CA LEU A 351 7.47 -20.27 8.44
C LEU A 351 6.20 -20.33 7.59
N GLU A 352 6.29 -20.02 6.29
CA GLU A 352 5.18 -20.29 5.35
C GLU A 352 4.92 -21.81 5.28
N ASP A 353 5.98 -22.62 5.26
CA ASP A 353 5.88 -24.08 5.26
C ASP A 353 5.27 -24.64 6.56
N ASN A 354 5.59 -24.04 7.71
CA ASN A 354 5.07 -24.49 9.01
C ASN A 354 3.59 -24.11 9.24
N LEU A 355 3.13 -22.96 8.76
CA LEU A 355 1.71 -22.59 8.87
C LEU A 355 0.83 -23.35 7.88
N LEU A 356 1.36 -23.72 6.71
CA LEU A 356 0.70 -24.62 5.75
C LEU A 356 0.70 -26.08 6.21
N SER A 357 1.60 -26.47 7.13
CA SER A 357 1.60 -27.82 7.74
C SER A 357 0.48 -28.05 8.77
N TYR A 358 -0.35 -27.03 9.05
CA TYR A 358 -1.58 -27.17 9.85
C TYR A 358 -2.83 -27.51 9.01
N ASP A 359 -2.66 -27.82 7.71
CA ASP A 359 -3.71 -28.38 6.85
C ASP A 359 -4.13 -29.81 7.25
#